data_AF-A0A7V7SPK7-F1
#
_entry.id   AF-A0A7V7SPK7-F1
#
_cell.length_a   1.000
_cell.length_b   1.000
_cell.length_c   1.000
_cell.angle_alpha   90.00
_cell.angle_beta   90.00
_cell.angle_gamma   90.00
#
_symmetry.space_group_name_H-M   'P 1'
#
loop_
_entity.id
_entity.type
_entity.pdbx_description
1 polymer ?
#
loop_
_entity_poly.entity_id
_entity_poly.type
_entity_poly.pdbx_seq_one_letter_code
_entity_poly.pdbx_strand_id
1 'polypeptide(L)' 'MTNKNEQMIIEIRERLNLVNQSVIDPAKFEDADEKEIQEIHSYVTTKSSFTPSEATAIADALGQIRK' A
#
# COMPACT_ATOMS: atom_id res chain seq x y z
N MET A 1 -9.01 -12.17 -12.40
CA MET A 1 -7.86 -12.61 -11.59
C MET A 1 -7.27 -11.36 -10.99
N THR A 2 -7.23 -11.23 -9.66
CA THR A 2 -6.65 -10.05 -9.00
C THR A 2 -5.13 -10.12 -9.15
N ASN A 3 -4.51 -9.04 -9.62
CA ASN A 3 -3.06 -8.97 -9.80
C ASN A 3 -2.38 -9.07 -8.42
N LYS A 4 -1.18 -9.68 -8.35
CA LYS A 4 -0.44 -9.84 -7.09
C LYS A 4 -0.16 -8.48 -6.42
N ASN A 5 0.12 -7.46 -7.22
CA ASN A 5 0.32 -6.09 -6.75
C ASN A 5 -0.96 -5.53 -6.11
N GLU A 6 -2.11 -5.72 -6.76
CA GLU A 6 -3.40 -5.29 -6.23
C GLU A 6 -3.69 -5.92 -4.87
N GLN A 7 -3.41 -7.22 -4.71
CA GLN A 7 -3.60 -7.92 -3.44
C GLN A 7 -2.73 -7.33 -2.33
N MET A 8 -1.45 -7.10 -2.60
CA MET A 8 -0.54 -6.48 -1.61
C MET A 8 -1.01 -5.08 -1.22
N ILE A 9 -1.49 -4.27 -2.17
CA ILE A 9 -2.01 -2.92 -1.89
C ILE A 9 -3.28 -2.96 -1.04
N ILE A 10 -4.18 -3.92 -1.30
CA ILE A 10 -5.38 -4.11 -0.47
C ILE A 10 -4.98 -4.42 0.98
N GLU A 11 -4.07 -5.37 1.18
CA GLU A 11 -3.57 -5.72 2.52
C GLU A 11 -2.88 -4.54 3.21
N ILE A 12 -2.09 -3.75 2.49
CA ILE A 12 -1.47 -2.54 3.02
C ILE A 12 -2.55 -1.55 3.49
N ARG A 13 -3.58 -1.32 2.68
CA ARG A 13 -4.68 -0.39 3.02
C ARG A 13 -5.42 -0.82 4.28
N GLU A 14 -5.70 -2.12 4.41
CA GLU A 14 -6.33 -2.69 5.59
C GLU A 14 -5.45 -2.52 6.83
N ARG A 15 -4.14 -2.80 6.72
CA ARG A 15 -3.17 -2.64 7.80
C ARG A 15 -3.02 -1.20 8.28
N LEU A 16 -3.00 -0.24 7.35
CA LEU A 16 -2.84 1.17 7.67
C LEU A 16 -4.13 1.81 8.21
N ASN A 17 -5.27 1.10 8.13
CA ASN A 17 -6.59 1.59 8.50
C ASN A 17 -6.87 3.01 7.93
N LEU A 18 -6.48 3.20 6.66
CA LEU A 18 -6.61 4.50 5.99
C LEU A 18 -8.10 4.83 5.87
N VAL A 19 -8.55 5.79 6.68
CA VAL A 19 -9.92 6.29 6.67
C VAL A 19 -10.31 6.79 5.27
N ASN A 20 -9.32 7.31 4.54
CA ASN A 20 -9.49 7.77 3.16
C ASN A 20 -8.99 6.71 2.17
N GLN A 21 -9.79 5.66 2.04
CA GLN A 21 -9.55 4.51 1.16
C GLN A 21 -9.36 4.88 -0.32
N SER A 22 -9.77 6.08 -0.74
CA SER A 22 -9.64 6.60 -2.11
C SER A 22 -8.22 7.06 -2.46
N VAL A 23 -7.32 7.21 -1.49
CA VAL A 23 -5.96 7.73 -1.72
C VAL A 23 -5.09 6.72 -2.49
N ILE A 24 -5.34 5.43 -2.28
CA ILE A 24 -4.57 4.32 -2.87
C ILE A 24 -5.54 3.38 -3.59
N ASP A 25 -5.59 3.48 -4.91
CA ASP A 25 -6.39 2.60 -5.77
C ASP A 25 -5.54 1.40 -6.23
N PRO A 26 -5.84 0.14 -5.83
CA PRO A 26 -5.08 -1.04 -6.19
C PRO A 26 -4.92 -1.21 -7.71
N ALA A 27 -5.94 -0.80 -8.49
CA ALA A 27 -5.91 -0.93 -9.95
C ALA A 27 -4.80 -0.07 -10.59
N LYS A 28 -4.30 0.96 -9.89
CA LYS A 28 -3.17 1.80 -10.35
C LYS A 28 -1.80 1.15 -10.15
N PHE A 29 -1.77 -0.05 -9.58
CA PHE A 29 -0.54 -0.79 -9.28
C PHE A 29 -0.37 -2.04 -10.14
N GLU A 30 -1.25 -2.29 -11.11
CA GLU A 30 -1.13 -3.44 -12.02
C GLU A 30 0.23 -3.47 -12.75
N ASP A 31 0.70 -2.30 -13.20
CA ASP A 31 1.98 -2.10 -13.93
C ASP A 31 3.11 -1.48 -13.07
N ALA A 32 2.90 -1.38 -11.76
CA ALA A 32 3.88 -0.87 -10.81
C ALA A 32 4.94 -1.93 -10.47
N ASP A 33 6.10 -1.51 -9.97
CA ASP A 33 7.18 -2.44 -9.62
C ASP A 33 6.76 -3.30 -8.41
N GLU A 34 6.61 -4.61 -8.66
CA GLU A 34 6.24 -5.59 -7.63
C GLU A 34 7.22 -5.56 -6.44
N LYS A 35 8.52 -5.33 -6.69
CA LYS A 35 9.53 -5.31 -5.62
C LYS A 35 9.31 -4.15 -4.66
N GLU A 36 9.05 -2.95 -5.19
CA GLU A 36 8.82 -1.77 -4.36
C GLU A 36 7.55 -1.93 -3.51
N ILE A 37 6.48 -2.50 -4.09
CA ILE A 37 5.25 -2.81 -3.36
C ILE A 37 5.51 -3.88 -2.29
N GLN A 38 6.27 -4.92 -2.62
CA GLN A 38 6.60 -5.99 -1.69
C GLN A 38 7.44 -5.50 -0.50
N GLU A 39 8.37 -4.56 -0.71
CA GLU A 39 9.14 -3.95 0.37
C GLU A 39 8.24 -3.19 1.35
N ILE A 40 7.32 -2.38 0.83
CA ILE A 40 6.34 -1.65 1.66
C ILE A 40 5.39 -2.62 2.36
N HIS A 41 4.90 -3.64 1.64
CA HIS A 41 4.04 -4.70 2.18
C HIS A 41 4.71 -5.43 3.35
N SER A 42 5.99 -5.81 3.20
CA SER A 42 6.77 -6.45 4.26
C SER A 42 6.93 -5.54 5.47
N TYR A 43 7.18 -4.25 5.26
CA TYR A 43 7.24 -3.28 6.34
C TYR A 43 5.91 -3.15 7.10
N VAL A 44 4.78 -3.05 6.40
CA VAL A 44 3.47 -2.91 7.06
C VAL A 44 2.99 -4.18 7.74
N THR A 45 3.41 -5.35 7.26
CA THR A 45 3.02 -6.64 7.83
C THR A 45 3.84 -6.99 9.07
N THR A 46 5.10 -6.58 9.14
CA THR A 46 5.98 -6.83 10.29
C THR A 46 5.65 -5.97 11.51
N LYS A 47 5.16 -4.74 11.30
CA LYS A 47 4.78 -3.84 12.40
C LYS A 47 3.36 -4.11 12.89
N SER A 48 3.09 -3.96 14.18
CA SER A 48 1.78 -4.24 14.78
C SER A 48 0.75 -3.11 14.62
N SER A 49 1.20 -1.86 14.56
CA SER A 49 0.32 -0.70 14.43
C SER A 49 1.05 0.51 13.82
N PHE A 50 0.26 1.45 13.29
CA PHE A 50 0.75 2.67 12.66
C PHE A 50 0.07 3.89 13.26
N THR A 51 0.84 4.95 13.48
CA THR A 51 0.28 6.27 13.78
C THR A 51 -0.33 6.88 12.50
N PRO A 52 -1.26 7.84 12.61
CA PRO A 52 -1.83 8.51 11.43
C PRO A 52 -0.77 9.13 10.51
N SER A 53 0.29 9.71 11.09
CA SER A 53 1.39 10.31 10.33
C SER A 53 2.18 9.27 9.55
N GLU A 54 2.46 8.10 10.15
CA GLU A 54 3.15 7.01 9.45
C GLU A 54 2.30 6.41 8.35
N ALA A 55 1.01 6.19 8.62
CA ALA A 55 0.07 5.71 7.60
C ALA A 55 -0.01 6.67 6.40
N THR A 56 0.02 7.97 6.66
CA THR A 56 0.06 9.01 5.61
C THR A 56 1.37 8.95 4.82
N ALA A 57 2.52 8.88 5.50
CA ALA A 57 3.82 8.79 4.84
C ALA A 57 3.96 7.54 3.95
N ILE A 58 3.42 6.40 4.39
CA ILE A 58 3.41 5.16 3.60
C ILE A 58 2.45 5.29 2.41
N ALA A 59 1.30 5.92 2.60
CA ALA A 59 0.37 6.20 1.51
C ALA A 59 0.97 7.13 0.45
N ASP A 60 1.72 8.15 0.87
CA ASP A 60 2.43 9.06 -0.04
C ASP A 60 3.53 8.33 -0.81
N ALA A 61 4.30 7.46 -0.14
CA ALA A 61 5.32 6.63 -0.78
C ALA A 61 4.71 5.71 -1.85
N LEU A 62 3.61 5.02 -1.54
CA LEU A 62 2.84 4.23 -2.51
C LEU A 62 2.31 5.10 -3.66
N GLY A 63 1.92 6.33 -3.37
CA GLY A 63 1.50 7.31 -4.37
C GLY A 63 2.60 7.76 -5.33
N GLN A 64 3.89 7.56 -5.02
CA GLN A 64 5.01 7.80 -5.93
C GLN A 64 5.28 6.61 -6.86
N ILE A 65 4.85 5.41 -6.47
CA ILE A 65 5.14 4.15 -7.17
C ILE A 65 4.03 3.81 -8.19
N ARG A 66 2.81 4.30 -7.96
CA ARG A 66 1.69 4.13 -8.89
C ARG A 66 1.97 4.77 -10.27
N LYS A 67 1.49 4.14 -11.33
CA LYS A 67 1.51 4.68 -12.71
C LYS A 67 0.22 5.38 -13.09
#